data_AF-A0A931FV34-F1
#
_entry.id   AF-A0A931FV34-F1
#
_cell.length_a   1.000
_cell.length_b   1.000
_cell.length_c   1.000
_cell.angle_alpha   90.00
_cell.angle_beta   90.00
_cell.angle_gamma   90.00
#
_symmetry.space_group_name_H-M   'P 1'
#
loop_
_entity.id
_entity.type
_entity.pdbx_description
1 polymer ?
#
loop_
_entity_poly.entity_id
_entity_poly.type
_entity_poly.pdbx_seq_one_letter_code
_entity_poly.pdbx_strand_id
1 'polypeptide(L)'
;MSTLDDLKKKWRDDQSASQAADAVDAATLNQLIQRRMKKQNNLIFRYFWATFTLHILVYALLSHVLIRYGADTDILLLSLSGFLVTVPFTAVMLKRYKQMAVTKASQGGKDTIYTYVNGQRSRVAAFYTFKKRYEIVLIPLLSAIGVILVFTLYFPGGVLAFPTGAVVTYLLTLLSCFFAIRNENKKYFIRPLQELQAILDDYKS
;
A
#
# COMPACT_ATOMS: atom_id res chain seq x y z
N MET A 1 54.11 9.48 36.35
CA MET A 1 54.27 8.77 35.07
C MET A 1 53.46 7.49 35.18
N SER A 2 52.41 7.33 34.36
CA SER A 2 51.63 6.10 34.32
C SER A 2 52.50 4.99 33.75
N THR A 3 52.65 3.87 34.46
CA THR A 3 53.47 2.76 33.97
C THR A 3 52.73 2.01 32.86
N LEU A 4 53.47 1.35 31.97
CA LEU A 4 52.91 0.61 30.83
C LEU A 4 51.94 -0.50 31.29
N ASP A 5 52.14 -1.00 32.51
CA ASP A 5 51.26 -1.98 33.16
C ASP A 5 49.91 -1.38 33.59
N ASP A 6 49.86 -0.10 34.00
CA ASP A 6 48.61 0.60 34.31
C ASP A 6 47.73 0.80 33.07
N LEU A 7 48.36 1.08 31.91
CA LEU A 7 47.67 1.22 30.63
C LEU A 7 47.14 -0.13 30.14
N LYS A 8 47.92 -1.21 30.33
CA LYS A 8 47.50 -2.57 29.96
C LYS A 8 46.36 -3.09 30.83
N LYS A 9 46.34 -2.70 32.11
CA LYS A 9 45.24 -3.02 33.03
C LYS A 9 43.97 -2.25 32.67
N LYS A 10 44.07 -0.93 32.44
CA LYS A 10 42.92 -0.13 31.96
C LYS A 10 42.35 -0.63 30.63
N TRP A 11 43.19 -1.04 29.69
CA TRP A 11 42.71 -1.59 28.43
C TRP A 11 42.01 -2.95 28.61
N ARG A 12 42.49 -3.82 29.51
CA ARG A 12 41.78 -5.07 29.84
C ARG A 12 40.44 -4.81 30.55
N ASP A 13 40.39 -3.82 31.43
CA ASP A 13 39.18 -3.44 32.16
C ASP A 13 38.15 -2.79 31.20
N ASP A 14 38.60 -1.96 30.25
CA ASP A 14 37.73 -1.41 29.19
C ASP A 14 37.29 -2.47 28.17
N GLN A 15 38.13 -3.46 27.82
CA GLN A 15 37.73 -4.57 26.95
C GLN A 15 36.71 -5.51 27.60
N SER A 16 36.83 -5.75 28.91
CA SER A 16 35.89 -6.58 29.65
C SER A 16 34.57 -5.84 29.92
N ALA A 17 34.60 -4.51 30.06
CA ALA A 17 33.39 -3.67 30.03
C ALA A 17 32.76 -3.58 28.63
N SER A 18 33.55 -3.56 27.56
CA SER A 18 33.06 -3.53 26.18
C SER A 18 32.51 -4.89 25.71
N GLN A 19 33.04 -6.01 26.20
CA GLN A 19 32.48 -7.34 25.95
C GLN A 19 31.15 -7.59 26.70
N ALA A 20 30.89 -6.87 27.80
CA ALA A 20 29.57 -6.83 28.43
C ALA A 20 28.59 -5.88 27.72
N ALA A 21 29.08 -4.96 26.89
CA ALA A 21 28.26 -4.02 26.12
C ALA A 21 27.81 -4.58 24.74
N ASP A 22 28.44 -5.65 24.24
CA ASP A 22 28.18 -6.22 22.90
C ASP A 22 27.10 -7.31 22.85
N ALA A 23 26.48 -7.65 23.98
CA ALA A 23 25.18 -8.30 23.92
C ALA A 23 24.12 -7.24 23.63
N VAL A 24 24.03 -6.80 22.36
CA VAL A 24 22.90 -6.01 21.86
C VAL A 24 21.63 -6.62 22.44
N ASP A 25 21.03 -5.90 23.39
CA ASP A 25 19.95 -6.43 24.21
C ASP A 25 18.82 -6.84 23.29
N ALA A 26 18.58 -8.16 23.19
CA ALA A 26 17.63 -8.72 22.26
C ALA A 26 16.23 -8.13 22.49
N ALA A 27 15.92 -7.71 23.72
CA ALA A 27 14.68 -7.01 24.03
C ALA A 27 14.64 -5.62 23.37
N THR A 28 15.73 -4.86 23.38
CA THR A 28 15.84 -3.54 22.74
C THR A 28 15.78 -3.64 21.21
N LEU A 29 16.45 -4.62 20.62
CA LEU A 29 16.35 -4.91 19.17
C LEU A 29 14.92 -5.28 18.77
N ASN A 30 14.27 -6.14 19.57
CA ASN A 30 12.88 -6.54 19.34
C ASN A 30 11.91 -5.37 19.42
N GLN A 31 12.09 -4.48 20.39
CA GLN A 31 11.27 -3.26 20.49
C GLN A 31 11.48 -2.33 19.29
N LEU A 32 12.71 -2.19 18.79
CA LEU A 32 13.01 -1.38 17.61
C LEU A 32 12.34 -1.95 16.35
N ILE A 33 12.44 -3.27 16.13
CA ILE A 33 11.79 -3.97 15.01
C ILE A 33 10.27 -3.81 15.10
N GLN A 34 9.67 -4.02 16.27
CA GLN A 34 8.23 -3.85 16.47
C GLN A 34 7.77 -2.41 16.20
N ARG A 35 8.54 -1.39 16.64
CA ARG A 35 8.23 0.01 16.36
C ARG A 35 8.28 0.32 14.86
N ARG A 36 9.29 -0.18 14.15
CA ARG A 36 9.40 -0.01 12.68
C ARG A 36 8.25 -0.71 11.96
N MET A 37 7.90 -1.93 12.36
CA MET A 37 6.77 -2.66 11.79
C MET A 37 5.43 -1.96 12.05
N LYS A 38 5.21 -1.42 13.26
CA LYS A 38 4.01 -0.64 13.57
C LYS A 38 3.91 0.62 12.71
N LYS A 39 5.04 1.31 12.48
CA LYS A 39 5.11 2.49 11.61
C LYS A 39 4.76 2.14 10.16
N GLN A 40 5.33 1.05 9.63
CA GLN A 40 5.03 0.59 8.27
C GLN A 40 3.58 0.12 8.13
N ASN A 41 3.05 -0.59 9.11
CA ASN A 41 1.65 -0.99 9.11
C ASN A 41 0.73 0.25 9.11
N ASN A 42 1.04 1.26 9.93
CA ASN A 42 0.26 2.50 9.94
C ASN A 42 0.27 3.25 8.59
N LEU A 43 1.40 3.21 7.86
CA LEU A 43 1.47 3.78 6.51
C LEU A 43 0.56 3.02 5.53
N ILE A 44 0.56 1.69 5.58
CA ILE A 44 -0.32 0.85 4.77
C ILE A 44 -1.80 1.10 5.13
N PHE A 45 -2.11 1.24 6.43
CA PHE A 45 -3.45 1.57 6.91
C PHE A 45 -3.92 2.94 6.41
N ARG A 46 -3.06 3.96 6.46
CA ARG A 46 -3.41 5.29 5.94
C ARG A 46 -3.72 5.25 4.43
N TYR A 47 -2.93 4.48 3.67
CA TYR A 47 -3.19 4.25 2.25
C TYR A 47 -4.53 3.52 2.01
N PHE A 48 -4.81 2.48 2.79
CA PHE A 48 -6.08 1.76 2.75
C PHE A 48 -7.26 2.70 2.97
N TRP A 49 -7.22 3.52 4.04
CA TRP A 49 -8.27 4.49 4.33
C TRP A 49 -8.45 5.51 3.21
N ALA A 50 -7.37 6.05 2.66
CA ALA A 50 -7.44 6.98 1.54
C ALA A 50 -8.14 6.35 0.33
N THR A 51 -7.78 5.11 -0.01
CA THR A 51 -8.37 4.41 -1.16
C THR A 51 -9.82 4.01 -0.89
N PHE A 52 -10.13 3.60 0.34
CA PHE A 52 -11.48 3.24 0.76
C PHE A 52 -12.43 4.45 0.71
N THR A 53 -11.99 5.62 1.20
CA THR A 53 -12.76 6.87 1.08
C THR A 53 -13.00 7.24 -0.39
N LEU A 54 -12.01 7.06 -1.25
CA LEU A 54 -12.20 7.29 -2.70
C LEU A 54 -13.27 6.35 -3.28
N HIS A 55 -13.33 5.08 -2.86
CA HIS A 55 -14.37 4.15 -3.32
C HIS A 55 -15.76 4.58 -2.86
N ILE A 56 -15.90 5.06 -1.62
CA ILE A 56 -17.17 5.61 -1.13
C ILE A 56 -17.62 6.80 -1.99
N LEU A 57 -16.70 7.70 -2.36
CA LEU A 57 -17.00 8.82 -3.24
C LEU A 57 -17.46 8.35 -4.63
N VAL A 58 -16.77 7.36 -5.21
CA VAL A 58 -17.16 6.77 -6.50
C VAL A 58 -18.55 6.13 -6.41
N TYR A 59 -18.85 5.40 -5.34
CA TYR A 59 -20.18 4.83 -5.12
C TYR A 59 -21.25 5.89 -4.96
N ALA A 60 -20.97 6.96 -4.21
CA ALA A 60 -21.90 8.06 -4.04
C ALA A 60 -22.22 8.73 -5.39
N LEU A 61 -21.19 8.95 -6.22
CA LEU A 61 -21.34 9.53 -7.56
C LEU A 61 -22.13 8.61 -8.51
N LEU A 62 -21.79 7.32 -8.55
CA LEU A 62 -22.52 6.35 -9.38
C LEU A 62 -23.98 6.19 -8.93
N SER A 63 -24.23 6.12 -7.61
CA SER A 63 -25.60 6.11 -7.06
C SER A 63 -26.38 7.38 -7.43
N HIS A 64 -25.74 8.55 -7.34
CA HIS A 64 -26.37 9.80 -7.73
C HIS A 64 -26.76 9.81 -9.22
N VAL A 65 -25.85 9.38 -10.11
CA VAL A 65 -26.13 9.27 -11.55
C VAL A 65 -27.26 8.27 -11.81
N LEU A 66 -27.24 7.12 -11.14
CA LEU A 66 -28.25 6.08 -11.30
C LEU A 66 -29.65 6.54 -10.85
N ILE A 67 -29.75 7.29 -9.75
CA ILE A 67 -31.02 7.85 -9.28
C ILE A 67 -31.50 8.98 -10.19
N ARG A 68 -30.60 9.88 -10.62
CA ARG A 68 -30.94 11.07 -11.41
C ARG A 68 -31.31 10.74 -12.85
N TYR A 69 -30.62 9.77 -13.45
CA TYR A 69 -30.72 9.42 -14.88
C TYR A 69 -31.19 7.98 -15.11
N GLY A 70 -31.77 7.32 -14.10
CA GLY A 70 -32.16 5.91 -14.17
C GLY A 70 -33.25 5.55 -15.18
N ALA A 71 -33.90 6.55 -15.80
CA ALA A 71 -34.82 6.33 -16.92
C ALA A 71 -34.07 6.03 -18.24
N ASP A 72 -32.82 6.46 -18.37
CA ASP A 72 -31.98 6.21 -19.53
C ASP A 72 -31.23 4.88 -19.35
N THR A 73 -31.51 3.93 -20.26
CA THR A 73 -30.97 2.56 -20.16
C THR A 73 -29.46 2.53 -20.36
N ASP A 74 -28.91 3.41 -21.20
CA ASP A 74 -27.48 3.44 -21.50
C ASP A 74 -26.70 3.96 -20.29
N ILE A 75 -27.20 5.03 -19.65
CA ILE A 75 -26.60 5.60 -18.44
C ILE A 75 -26.71 4.63 -17.26
N LEU A 76 -27.83 3.91 -17.17
CA LEU A 76 -28.03 2.89 -16.14
C LEU A 76 -27.03 1.73 -16.31
N LEU A 77 -26.89 1.19 -17.52
CA LEU A 77 -25.94 0.11 -17.81
C LEU A 77 -24.49 0.53 -17.54
N LEU A 78 -24.11 1.74 -17.95
CA LEU A 78 -22.79 2.29 -17.66
C LEU A 78 -22.54 2.43 -16.16
N SER A 79 -23.52 2.96 -15.41
CA SER A 79 -23.41 3.11 -13.96
C SER A 79 -23.32 1.75 -13.24
N LEU A 80 -24.12 0.78 -13.68
CA LEU A 80 -24.12 -0.58 -13.15
C LEU A 80 -22.80 -1.32 -13.46
N SER A 81 -22.23 -1.11 -14.65
CA SER A 81 -20.91 -1.62 -15.01
C SER A 81 -19.82 -1.02 -14.11
N GLY A 82 -19.93 0.27 -13.76
CA GLY A 82 -19.05 0.92 -12.79
C GLY A 82 -19.08 0.23 -11.42
N PHE A 83 -20.27 -0.10 -10.91
CA PHE A 83 -20.43 -0.89 -9.68
C PHE A 83 -19.86 -2.30 -9.80
N LEU A 84 -20.18 -3.01 -10.88
CA LEU A 84 -19.73 -4.39 -11.12
C LEU A 84 -18.20 -4.51 -11.15
N VAL A 85 -17.53 -3.44 -11.55
CA VAL A 85 -16.07 -3.36 -11.63
C VAL A 85 -15.43 -2.98 -10.29
N THR A 86 -16.05 -2.08 -9.54
CA THR A 86 -15.51 -1.53 -8.27
C THR A 86 -15.78 -2.42 -7.04
N VAL A 87 -16.92 -3.11 -7.02
CA VAL A 87 -17.33 -3.96 -5.89
C VAL A 87 -16.38 -5.15 -5.67
N PRO A 88 -16.02 -5.95 -6.69
CA PRO A 88 -15.08 -7.07 -6.51
C PRO A 88 -13.72 -6.60 -5.99
N PHE A 89 -13.25 -5.45 -6.48
CA PHE A 89 -11.99 -4.88 -6.01
C PHE A 89 -12.06 -4.47 -4.53
N THR A 90 -13.12 -3.79 -4.13
CA THR A 90 -13.34 -3.38 -2.75
C THR A 90 -13.41 -4.59 -1.81
N ALA A 91 -14.13 -5.64 -2.21
CA ALA A 91 -14.25 -6.88 -1.44
C ALA A 91 -12.88 -7.57 -1.22
N VAL A 92 -12.06 -7.67 -2.27
CA VAL A 92 -10.74 -8.31 -2.13
C VAL A 92 -9.76 -7.42 -1.36
N MET A 93 -9.81 -6.10 -1.53
CA MET A 93 -9.02 -5.16 -0.74
C MET A 93 -9.34 -5.32 0.76
N LEU A 94 -10.63 -5.33 1.13
CA LEU A 94 -11.10 -5.56 2.49
C LEU A 94 -10.63 -6.90 3.05
N LYS A 95 -10.72 -7.98 2.25
CA LYS A 95 -10.27 -9.32 2.66
C LYS A 95 -8.77 -9.33 2.99
N ARG A 96 -7.93 -8.76 2.13
CA ARG A 96 -6.48 -8.71 2.36
C ARG A 96 -6.12 -7.76 3.50
N TYR A 97 -6.84 -6.66 3.65
CA TYR A 97 -6.68 -5.76 4.80
C TYR A 97 -7.03 -6.45 6.12
N LYS A 98 -8.14 -7.18 6.19
CA LYS A 98 -8.53 -7.96 7.37
C LYS A 98 -7.42 -8.95 7.77
N GLN A 99 -6.79 -9.61 6.78
CA GLN A 99 -5.65 -10.51 7.04
C GLN A 99 -4.44 -9.77 7.64
N MET A 100 -4.15 -8.54 7.22
CA MET A 100 -3.07 -7.72 7.77
C MET A 100 -3.40 -7.16 9.16
N ALA A 101 -4.65 -6.77 9.41
CA ALA A 101 -5.09 -6.18 10.67
C ALA A 101 -5.17 -7.20 11.82
N VAL A 102 -5.55 -8.45 11.53
CA VAL A 102 -5.76 -9.50 12.54
C VAL A 102 -4.45 -10.12 13.03
N THR A 103 -3.34 -9.95 12.31
CA THR A 103 -2.07 -10.58 12.73
C THR A 103 -1.33 -9.75 13.76
N LYS A 104 -1.52 -10.10 15.03
CA LYS A 104 -0.68 -9.63 16.14
C LYS A 104 0.69 -10.32 16.08
N ALA A 105 1.74 -9.59 16.44
CA ALA A 105 3.07 -10.15 16.62
C ALA A 105 3.01 -11.24 17.70
N SER A 106 3.41 -12.46 17.35
CA SER A 106 3.51 -13.56 18.31
C SER A 106 4.58 -13.20 19.34
N GLN A 107 4.19 -13.08 20.60
CA GLN A 107 5.12 -12.80 21.70
C GLN A 107 5.78 -14.11 22.12
N GLY A 108 7.00 -14.37 21.67
CA GLY A 108 7.88 -15.37 22.27
C GLY A 108 8.84 -16.03 21.30
N GLY A 109 10.14 -15.66 21.36
CA GLY A 109 11.28 -16.33 20.70
C GLY A 109 11.95 -15.56 19.53
N LYS A 110 13.27 -15.74 19.34
CA LYS A 110 14.07 -15.13 18.25
C LYS A 110 13.69 -15.65 16.86
N ASP A 111 13.46 -16.96 16.73
CA ASP A 111 12.93 -17.56 15.49
C ASP A 111 11.53 -17.05 15.12
N THR A 112 10.78 -16.62 16.12
CA THR A 112 9.41 -16.11 16.02
C THR A 112 9.36 -14.71 15.41
N ILE A 113 10.44 -13.93 15.52
CA ILE A 113 10.53 -12.59 14.94
C ILE A 113 10.96 -12.66 13.49
N TYR A 114 11.96 -13.48 13.15
CA TYR A 114 12.32 -13.72 11.75
C TYR A 114 11.13 -14.26 10.94
N THR A 115 10.43 -15.26 11.48
CA THR A 115 9.21 -15.82 10.84
C THR A 115 8.07 -14.80 10.77
N TYR A 116 7.89 -13.94 11.78
CA TYR A 116 6.92 -12.85 11.75
C TYR A 116 7.25 -11.77 10.69
N VAL A 117 8.50 -11.32 10.62
CA VAL A 117 8.97 -10.32 9.64
C VAL A 117 8.88 -10.88 8.22
N ASN A 118 9.30 -12.13 8.01
CA ASN A 118 9.19 -12.80 6.71
C ASN A 118 7.72 -13.00 6.29
N GLY A 119 6.86 -13.39 7.23
CA GLY A 119 5.42 -13.50 7.01
C GLY A 119 4.78 -12.16 6.64
N GLN A 120 5.16 -11.07 7.33
CA GLN A 120 4.69 -9.71 7.03
C GLN A 120 5.15 -9.27 5.63
N ARG A 121 6.43 -9.47 5.31
CA ARG A 121 7.00 -9.15 3.99
C ARG A 121 6.27 -9.89 2.86
N SER A 122 6.06 -11.19 3.01
CA SER A 122 5.34 -12.01 2.02
C SER A 122 3.92 -11.48 1.77
N ARG A 123 3.22 -11.05 2.83
CA ARG A 123 1.87 -10.50 2.71
C ARG A 123 1.84 -9.13 2.05
N VAL A 124 2.78 -8.25 2.39
CA VAL A 124 2.91 -6.92 1.74
C VAL A 124 3.27 -7.10 0.26
N ALA A 125 4.18 -8.01 -0.07
CA ALA A 125 4.53 -8.34 -1.45
C ALA A 125 3.33 -8.92 -2.21
N ALA A 126 2.59 -9.86 -1.62
CA ALA A 126 1.40 -10.44 -2.23
C ALA A 126 0.30 -9.40 -2.44
N PHE A 127 0.11 -8.48 -1.50
CA PHE A 127 -0.81 -7.34 -1.64
C PHE A 127 -0.35 -6.38 -2.75
N TYR A 128 0.95 -6.09 -2.83
CA TYR A 128 1.49 -5.22 -3.87
C TYR A 128 1.31 -5.80 -5.27
N THR A 129 1.63 -7.09 -5.47
CA THR A 129 1.43 -7.78 -6.76
C THR A 129 -0.04 -7.83 -7.14
N PHE A 130 -0.91 -8.10 -6.17
CA PHE A 130 -2.36 -8.02 -6.36
C PHE A 130 -2.79 -6.61 -6.78
N LYS A 131 -2.43 -5.59 -5.99
CA LYS A 131 -2.73 -4.19 -6.26
C LYS A 131 -2.31 -3.81 -7.67
N LYS A 132 -1.06 -4.08 -8.06
CA LYS A 132 -0.52 -3.74 -9.38
C LYS A 132 -1.32 -4.37 -10.53
N ARG A 133 -1.69 -5.65 -10.43
CA ARG A 133 -2.51 -6.32 -11.46
C ARG A 133 -3.89 -5.69 -11.57
N TYR A 134 -4.51 -5.37 -10.43
CA TYR A 134 -5.82 -4.74 -10.43
C TYR A 134 -5.76 -3.29 -10.91
N GLU A 135 -4.75 -2.50 -10.55
CA GLU A 135 -4.59 -1.13 -11.06
C GLU A 135 -4.50 -1.09 -12.58
N ILE A 136 -3.76 -2.04 -13.19
CA ILE A 136 -3.60 -2.12 -14.65
C ILE A 136 -4.93 -2.40 -15.36
N VAL A 137 -5.87 -3.09 -14.73
CA VAL A 137 -7.17 -3.45 -15.34
C VAL A 137 -8.25 -2.45 -14.94
N LEU A 138 -8.35 -2.15 -13.64
CA LEU A 138 -9.39 -1.34 -13.04
C LEU A 138 -9.32 0.10 -13.53
N ILE A 139 -8.13 0.69 -13.60
CA ILE A 139 -7.98 2.12 -13.88
C ILE A 139 -8.33 2.46 -15.32
N PRO A 140 -7.86 1.71 -16.34
CA PRO A 140 -8.32 1.94 -17.70
C PRO A 140 -9.82 1.74 -17.87
N LEU A 141 -10.39 0.76 -17.19
CA LEU A 141 -11.80 0.44 -17.33
C LEU A 141 -12.69 1.47 -16.63
N LEU A 142 -12.34 1.88 -15.42
CA LEU A 142 -13.05 2.94 -14.69
C LEU A 142 -12.91 4.30 -15.39
N SER A 143 -11.72 4.60 -15.92
CA SER A 143 -11.51 5.83 -16.70
C SER A 143 -12.34 5.84 -17.98
N ALA A 144 -12.49 4.68 -18.64
CA ALA A 144 -13.31 4.58 -19.85
C ALA A 144 -14.78 4.82 -19.52
N ILE A 145 -15.31 4.15 -18.48
CA ILE A 145 -16.69 4.35 -18.01
C ILE A 145 -16.91 5.82 -17.62
N GLY A 146 -15.97 6.42 -16.89
CA GLY A 146 -16.04 7.82 -16.47
C GLY A 146 -16.07 8.79 -17.65
N VAL A 147 -15.20 8.61 -18.64
CA VAL A 147 -15.19 9.45 -19.85
C VAL A 147 -16.48 9.29 -20.64
N ILE A 148 -16.96 8.06 -20.84
CA ILE A 148 -18.22 7.84 -21.56
C ILE A 148 -19.37 8.54 -20.82
N LEU A 149 -19.48 8.36 -19.50
CA LEU A 149 -20.52 9.01 -18.70
C LEU A 149 -20.44 10.54 -18.79
N VAL A 150 -19.25 11.13 -18.68
CA VAL A 150 -19.08 12.59 -18.78
C VAL A 150 -19.49 13.09 -20.16
N PHE A 151 -19.08 12.41 -21.24
CA PHE A 151 -19.46 12.83 -22.58
C PHE A 151 -20.95 12.67 -22.83
N THR A 152 -21.57 11.58 -22.38
CA THR A 152 -23.01 11.36 -22.52
C THR A 152 -23.84 12.37 -21.71
N LEU A 153 -23.39 12.75 -20.51
CA LEU A 153 -24.14 13.65 -19.63
C LEU A 153 -23.98 15.13 -19.98
N TYR A 154 -22.79 15.54 -20.44
CA TYR A 154 -22.46 16.97 -20.59
C TYR A 154 -22.34 17.42 -22.05
N PHE A 155 -22.22 16.51 -23.02
CA PHE A 155 -22.08 16.86 -24.43
C PHE A 155 -23.21 16.26 -25.27
N PRO A 156 -23.96 17.08 -26.04
CA PRO A 156 -25.03 16.57 -26.90
C PRO A 156 -24.44 15.66 -27.99
N GLY A 157 -24.94 14.42 -28.09
CA GLY A 157 -24.42 13.39 -29.00
C GLY A 157 -23.28 12.53 -28.45
N GLY A 158 -22.83 12.78 -27.21
CA GLY A 158 -21.93 11.90 -26.46
C GLY A 158 -20.57 11.68 -27.12
N VAL A 159 -19.99 10.50 -26.86
CA VAL A 159 -18.67 10.11 -27.38
C VAL A 159 -18.65 10.01 -28.91
N LEU A 160 -19.77 9.62 -29.53
CA LEU A 160 -19.86 9.45 -30.98
C LEU A 160 -19.79 10.78 -31.73
N ALA A 161 -20.32 11.86 -31.14
CA ALA A 161 -20.23 13.19 -31.71
C ALA A 161 -18.84 13.83 -31.54
N PHE A 162 -18.14 13.52 -30.44
CA PHE A 162 -16.84 14.12 -30.11
C PHE A 162 -15.76 13.06 -29.80
N PRO A 163 -15.43 12.17 -30.75
CA PRO A 163 -14.52 11.04 -30.51
C PRO A 163 -13.11 11.52 -30.13
N THR A 164 -12.59 12.55 -30.80
CA THR A 164 -11.26 13.10 -30.51
C THR A 164 -11.19 13.67 -29.09
N GLY A 165 -12.22 14.38 -28.65
CA GLY A 165 -12.29 14.94 -27.30
C GLY A 165 -12.32 13.84 -26.23
N ALA A 166 -13.10 12.78 -26.46
CA ALA A 166 -13.19 11.64 -25.56
C ALA A 166 -11.83 10.91 -25.45
N VAL A 167 -11.16 10.65 -26.57
CA VAL A 167 -9.84 9.99 -26.59
C VAL A 167 -8.79 10.84 -25.86
N VAL A 168 -8.74 12.14 -26.12
CA VAL A 168 -7.79 13.04 -25.43
C VAL A 168 -8.04 13.06 -23.92
N THR A 169 -9.31 13.18 -23.51
CA THR A 169 -9.69 13.18 -22.09
C THR A 169 -9.32 11.85 -21.43
N TYR A 170 -9.55 10.74 -22.11
CA TYR A 170 -9.20 9.41 -21.65
C TYR A 170 -7.68 9.25 -21.44
N LEU A 171 -6.87 9.65 -22.43
CA LEU A 171 -5.42 9.57 -22.33
C LEU A 171 -4.85 10.47 -21.23
N LEU A 172 -5.37 11.70 -21.10
CA LEU A 172 -4.97 12.60 -20.02
C LEU A 172 -5.32 12.03 -18.64
N THR A 173 -6.50 11.42 -18.51
CA THR A 173 -6.93 10.75 -17.27
C THR A 173 -6.00 9.59 -16.94
N LEU A 174 -5.70 8.73 -17.93
CA LEU A 174 -4.78 7.61 -17.75
C LEU A 174 -3.38 8.06 -17.34
N LEU A 175 -2.83 9.08 -18.00
CA LEU A 175 -1.51 9.63 -17.67
C LEU A 175 -1.50 10.18 -16.24
N SER A 176 -2.51 10.95 -15.86
CA SER A 176 -2.65 11.50 -14.51
C SER A 176 -2.69 10.38 -13.46
N CYS A 177 -3.53 9.37 -13.66
CA CYS A 177 -3.60 8.20 -12.80
C CYS A 177 -2.25 7.46 -12.76
N PHE A 178 -1.60 7.24 -13.90
CA PHE A 178 -0.32 6.55 -13.98
C PHE A 178 0.77 7.24 -13.14
N PHE A 179 0.90 8.57 -13.25
CA PHE A 179 1.86 9.31 -12.45
C PHE A 179 1.53 9.27 -10.96
N ALA A 180 0.25 9.42 -10.59
CA ALA A 180 -0.19 9.32 -9.20
C ALA A 180 0.14 7.95 -8.59
N ILE A 181 -0.21 6.87 -9.28
CA ILE A 181 0.08 5.48 -8.86
C ILE A 181 1.58 5.25 -8.75
N ARG A 182 2.38 5.74 -9.70
CA ARG A 182 3.83 5.54 -9.68
C ARG A 182 4.46 6.20 -8.45
N ASN A 183 4.06 7.43 -8.14
CA ASN A 183 4.54 8.14 -6.96
C ASN A 183 4.08 7.46 -5.66
N GLU A 184 2.83 7.01 -5.63
CA GLU A 184 2.26 6.30 -4.51
C GLU A 184 2.93 4.94 -4.25
N ASN A 185 3.15 4.16 -5.31
CA ASN A 185 3.82 2.86 -5.25
C ASN A 185 5.25 2.99 -4.72
N LYS A 186 5.97 4.05 -5.10
CA LYS A 186 7.29 4.36 -4.55
C LYS A 186 7.23 4.65 -3.04
N LYS A 187 6.24 5.43 -2.59
CA LYS A 187 6.14 5.90 -1.20
C LYS A 187 5.63 4.84 -0.24
N TYR A 188 4.59 4.10 -0.60
CA TYR A 188 3.87 3.22 0.33
C TYR A 188 4.20 1.73 0.18
N PHE A 189 4.91 1.32 -0.88
CA PHE A 189 5.19 -0.10 -1.12
C PHE A 189 6.69 -0.39 -1.31
N ILE A 190 7.36 0.30 -2.23
CA ILE A 190 8.78 0.02 -2.52
C ILE A 190 9.67 0.33 -1.30
N ARG A 191 9.54 1.52 -0.71
CA ARG A 191 10.32 1.90 0.48
C ARG A 191 10.10 0.97 1.67
N PRO A 192 8.84 0.65 2.09
CA PRO A 192 8.63 -0.30 3.18
C PRO A 192 9.16 -1.72 2.90
N LEU A 193 9.07 -2.20 1.66
CA LEU A 193 9.62 -3.50 1.28
C LEU A 193 11.16 -3.52 1.38
N GLN A 194 11.83 -2.45 0.97
CA GLN A 194 13.28 -2.30 1.08
C GLN A 194 13.72 -2.21 2.55
N GLU A 195 12.98 -1.46 3.38
CA GLU A 195 13.26 -1.37 4.82
C GLU A 195 13.06 -2.71 5.54
N LEU A 196 12.03 -3.50 5.17
CA LEU A 196 11.84 -4.86 5.72
C LEU A 196 12.94 -5.82 5.26
N GLN A 197 13.42 -5.67 4.03
CA GLN A 197 14.52 -6.46 3.49
C GLN A 197 15.82 -6.17 4.25
N ALA A 198 16.14 -4.89 4.47
CA ALA A 198 17.30 -4.49 5.26
C ALA A 198 17.29 -5.09 6.68
N ILE A 199 16.13 -5.10 7.36
CA ILE A 199 15.99 -5.73 8.68
C ILE A 199 16.25 -7.24 8.64
N LEU A 200 15.84 -7.93 7.58
CA LEU A 200 16.08 -9.37 7.42
C LEU A 200 17.56 -9.67 7.10
N ASP A 201 18.20 -8.78 6.35
CA ASP A 201 19.62 -8.91 5.99
C ASP A 201 20.51 -8.62 7.22
N ASP A 202 20.17 -7.63 8.05
CA ASP A 202 20.82 -7.34 9.34
C ASP A 202 20.68 -8.51 10.34
N TYR A 203 19.64 -9.35 10.22
CA TYR A 203 19.43 -10.51 11.10
C TYR A 203 20.19 -11.77 10.66
N LYS A 204 20.70 -11.78 9.41
CA LYS A 204 21.47 -12.90 8.84
C LYS A 204 22.98 -12.71 8.93
N SER A 205 23.43 -11.47 9.12
CA SER A 205 24.84 -11.10 9.31
C SER A 205 25.27 -11.20 10.76
#